data_AF-A0A2T7HES5-F1
#
_entry.id   AF-A0A2T7HES5-F1
#
_cell.length_a   1.000
_cell.length_b   1.000
_cell.length_c   1.000
_cell.angle_alpha   90.00
_cell.angle_beta   90.00
_cell.angle_gamma   90.00
#
_symmetry.space_group_name_H-M   'P 1'
#
loop_
_entity.id
_entity.type
_entity.pdbx_description
1 polymer ?
#
loop_
_entity_poly.entity_id
_entity_poly.type
_entity_poly.pdbx_seq_one_letter_code
_entity_poly.pdbx_strand_id
1 'polypeptide(L)'
;MTANWIQTDEAEDVAGSIRQVLRTAQFVREDPQAWKWVAIALHSALQGVCVCHLTTTAAPVGAVTKRNASEWLAYFDDSLTNPNAKPPKTYLMNLPDLLKAVRKPYSAGDRSNVAGVAISDYELVWLQRFHEEIRNQFTHFEPKSWSIEVSGIPQLTMLAARIIREILQSGWAFRHMDLAKREELDRHLQAMAKIDWLASS
;
A
#
# COMPACT_ATOMS: atom_id res chain seq x y z
N MET A 1 -24.44 -26.57 1.07
CA MET A 1 -23.23 -25.89 0.56
C MET A 1 -22.38 -25.53 1.75
N THR A 2 -21.14 -25.99 1.82
CA THR A 2 -20.17 -25.54 2.83
C THR A 2 -19.66 -24.17 2.42
N ALA A 3 -19.80 -23.17 3.30
CA ALA A 3 -19.28 -21.84 3.04
C ALA A 3 -17.75 -21.90 2.93
N ASN A 4 -17.21 -21.32 1.87
CA ASN A 4 -15.77 -21.18 1.67
C ASN A 4 -15.36 -19.74 2.01
N TRP A 5 -14.45 -19.57 2.96
CA TRP A 5 -14.02 -18.26 3.47
C TRP A 5 -12.54 -18.06 3.20
N ILE A 6 -12.17 -16.86 2.75
CA ILE A 6 -10.78 -16.44 2.69
C ILE A 6 -10.45 -15.65 3.97
N GLN A 7 -9.27 -15.90 4.55
CA GLN A 7 -8.72 -15.10 5.63
C GLN A 7 -7.68 -14.16 5.05
N THR A 8 -7.72 -12.89 5.45
CA THR A 8 -6.77 -11.86 4.99
C THR A 8 -6.55 -10.85 6.09
N ASP A 9 -5.38 -10.23 6.07
CA ASP A 9 -5.02 -9.06 6.87
C ASP A 9 -4.31 -8.04 5.96
N GLU A 10 -3.84 -6.93 6.53
CA GLU A 10 -3.19 -5.87 5.76
C GLU A 10 -1.87 -6.34 5.13
N ALA A 11 -1.14 -7.26 5.77
CA ALA A 11 0.12 -7.78 5.26
C ALA A 11 -0.09 -8.77 4.09
N GLU A 12 -1.09 -9.64 4.20
CA GLU A 12 -1.52 -10.55 3.15
C GLU A 12 -2.12 -9.79 1.96
N ASP A 13 -2.84 -8.69 2.19
CA ASP A 13 -3.34 -7.82 1.12
C ASP A 13 -2.21 -7.16 0.32
N VAL A 14 -1.14 -6.70 0.98
CA VAL A 14 0.07 -6.20 0.30
C VAL A 14 0.72 -7.29 -0.53
N ALA A 15 0.94 -8.47 0.04
CA ALA A 15 1.54 -9.59 -0.68
C ALA A 15 0.67 -10.05 -1.87
N GLY A 16 -0.65 -10.11 -1.68
CA GLY A 16 -1.64 -10.42 -2.71
C GLY A 16 -1.65 -9.40 -3.83
N SER A 17 -1.58 -8.11 -3.49
CA SER A 17 -1.49 -7.01 -4.45
C SER A 17 -0.21 -7.09 -5.30
N ILE A 18 0.94 -7.39 -4.69
CA ILE A 18 2.20 -7.57 -5.44
C ILE A 18 2.12 -8.79 -6.37
N ARG A 19 1.59 -9.92 -5.89
CA ARG A 19 1.34 -11.10 -6.75
C ARG A 19 0.40 -10.75 -7.90
N GLN A 20 -0.59 -9.89 -7.66
CA GLN A 20 -1.52 -9.45 -8.69
C GLN A 20 -0.84 -8.55 -9.72
N VAL A 21 0.07 -7.63 -9.33
CA VAL A 21 0.90 -6.86 -10.28
C VAL A 21 1.68 -7.81 -11.18
N LEU A 22 2.36 -8.80 -10.61
CA LEU A 22 3.14 -9.78 -11.38
C LEU A 22 2.28 -10.58 -12.37
N ARG A 23 1.09 -11.00 -11.95
CA ARG A 23 0.15 -11.75 -12.80
C ARG A 23 -0.39 -10.91 -13.94
N THR A 24 -0.87 -9.70 -13.65
CA THR A 24 -1.54 -8.87 -14.66
C THR A 24 -0.56 -8.22 -15.63
N ALA A 25 0.68 -7.97 -15.19
CA ALA A 25 1.75 -7.49 -16.06
C ALA A 25 2.05 -8.45 -17.22
N GLN A 26 1.78 -9.75 -17.07
CA GLN A 26 1.97 -10.73 -18.15
C GLN A 26 1.01 -10.55 -19.32
N PHE A 27 -0.11 -9.85 -19.12
CA PHE A 27 -1.20 -9.77 -20.10
C PHE A 27 -1.33 -8.38 -20.74
N VAL A 28 -0.49 -7.40 -20.39
CA VAL A 28 -0.64 -6.00 -20.85
C VAL A 28 -0.46 -5.80 -22.35
N ARG A 29 0.05 -6.83 -23.05
CA ARG A 29 0.25 -6.84 -24.50
C ARG A 29 -0.98 -7.35 -25.22
N GLU A 30 -1.51 -8.48 -24.75
CA GLU A 30 -2.67 -9.15 -25.33
C GLU A 30 -3.96 -8.42 -24.96
N ASP A 31 -4.00 -7.83 -23.77
CA ASP A 31 -5.13 -7.07 -23.25
C ASP A 31 -4.68 -5.71 -22.67
N PRO A 32 -4.89 -4.60 -23.42
CA PRO A 32 -4.63 -3.26 -22.91
C PRO A 32 -5.38 -2.91 -21.62
N GLN A 33 -6.51 -3.57 -21.33
CA GLN A 33 -7.22 -3.38 -20.06
C GLN A 33 -6.48 -3.99 -18.87
N ALA A 34 -5.48 -4.86 -19.08
CA ALA A 34 -4.65 -5.37 -17.99
C ALA A 34 -3.85 -4.25 -17.29
N TRP A 35 -3.55 -3.14 -17.97
CA TRP A 35 -2.92 -1.96 -17.36
C TRP A 35 -3.73 -1.38 -16.20
N LYS A 36 -5.08 -1.41 -16.29
CA LYS A 36 -5.97 -1.03 -15.20
C LYS A 36 -5.67 -1.85 -13.94
N TRP A 37 -5.54 -3.16 -14.12
CA TRP A 37 -5.33 -4.08 -13.00
C TRP A 37 -3.92 -3.99 -12.44
N VAL A 38 -2.91 -3.71 -13.27
CA VAL A 38 -1.56 -3.35 -12.81
C VAL A 38 -1.63 -2.10 -11.94
N ALA A 39 -2.26 -1.02 -12.41
CA ALA A 39 -2.35 0.24 -11.67
C ALA A 39 -3.11 0.10 -10.34
N ILE A 40 -4.24 -0.61 -10.33
CA ILE A 40 -5.01 -0.85 -9.10
C ILE A 40 -4.19 -1.68 -8.11
N ALA A 41 -3.60 -2.79 -8.54
CA ALA A 41 -2.83 -3.66 -7.67
C ALA A 41 -1.58 -2.96 -7.12
N LEU A 42 -0.88 -2.17 -7.94
CA LEU A 42 0.29 -1.41 -7.52
C LEU A 42 -0.07 -0.34 -6.48
N HIS A 43 -1.19 0.35 -6.68
CA HIS A 43 -1.71 1.33 -5.72
C HIS A 43 -2.11 0.66 -4.40
N SER A 44 -2.82 -0.47 -4.45
CA SER A 44 -3.18 -1.24 -3.26
C SER A 44 -1.95 -1.69 -2.48
N ALA A 45 -0.92 -2.22 -3.16
CA ALA A 45 0.34 -2.62 -2.52
C ALA A 45 1.04 -1.45 -1.82
N LEU A 46 1.12 -0.29 -2.49
CA LEU A 46 1.73 0.92 -1.91
C LEU A 46 0.95 1.48 -0.73
N GLN A 47 -0.38 1.52 -0.83
CA GLN A 47 -1.23 2.02 0.23
C GLN A 47 -1.17 1.08 1.44
N GLY A 48 -1.34 -0.22 1.21
CA GLY A 48 -1.30 -1.25 2.25
C GLY A 48 0.04 -1.24 2.99
N VAL A 49 1.17 -1.16 2.27
CA VAL A 49 2.48 -1.16 2.94
C VAL A 49 2.66 0.07 3.85
N CYS A 50 2.16 1.24 3.43
CA CYS A 50 2.22 2.44 4.26
C CYS A 50 1.35 2.30 5.51
N VAL A 51 0.15 1.71 5.37
CA VAL A 51 -0.72 1.41 6.51
C VAL A 51 -0.02 0.48 7.50
N CYS A 52 0.54 -0.64 7.01
CA CYS A 52 1.29 -1.60 7.82
C CYS A 52 2.48 -0.94 8.56
N HIS A 53 3.23 -0.08 7.86
CA HIS A 53 4.39 0.63 8.40
C HIS A 53 4.03 1.62 9.49
N LEU A 54 2.99 2.44 9.27
CA LEU A 54 2.64 3.54 10.17
C LEU A 54 1.83 3.07 11.38
N THR A 55 1.08 1.97 11.25
CA THR A 55 0.18 1.51 12.31
C THR A 55 0.97 1.09 13.53
N THR A 56 0.69 1.74 14.66
CA THR A 56 1.29 1.47 15.96
C THR A 56 0.72 0.20 16.59
N THR A 57 1.13 -0.13 17.81
CA THR A 57 0.51 -1.20 18.61
C THR A 57 -0.96 -0.90 18.96
N ALA A 58 -1.37 0.37 18.96
CA ALA A 58 -2.75 0.80 19.18
C ALA A 58 -3.47 1.00 17.83
N ALA A 59 -3.66 -0.08 17.06
CA ALA A 59 -4.32 0.00 15.75
C ALA A 59 -5.71 0.65 15.86
N PRO A 60 -6.08 1.59 14.96
CA PRO A 60 -5.42 1.96 13.70
C PRO A 60 -4.52 3.22 13.80
N VAL A 61 -4.09 3.61 15.00
CA VAL A 61 -3.30 4.84 15.22
C VAL A 61 -2.00 4.80 14.41
N GLY A 62 -1.70 5.91 13.74
CA GLY A 62 -0.54 6.10 12.87
C GLY A 62 -0.89 6.14 11.38
N ALA A 63 -1.87 5.34 10.94
CA ALA A 63 -2.33 5.32 9.54
C ALA A 63 -3.61 6.16 9.29
N VAL A 64 -4.27 6.61 10.36
CA VAL A 64 -5.47 7.46 10.30
C VAL A 64 -5.14 8.95 10.32
N THR A 65 -6.12 9.78 9.93
CA THR A 65 -6.00 11.24 10.03
C THR A 65 -5.73 11.68 11.48
N LYS A 66 -5.08 12.83 11.67
CA LYS A 66 -4.73 13.35 13.01
C LYS A 66 -5.95 13.46 13.94
N ARG A 67 -7.07 13.97 13.41
CA ARG A 67 -8.33 14.06 14.16
C ARG A 67 -8.81 12.67 14.61
N ASN A 68 -8.84 11.71 13.69
CA ASN A 68 -9.32 10.38 14.01
C ASN A 68 -8.37 9.61 14.94
N ALA A 69 -7.06 9.86 14.87
CA ALA A 69 -6.11 9.33 15.86
C ALA A 69 -6.47 9.80 17.28
N SER A 70 -6.80 11.09 17.47
CA SER A 70 -7.24 11.59 18.77
C SER A 70 -8.56 10.97 19.24
N GLU A 71 -9.50 10.73 18.34
CA GLU A 71 -10.77 10.04 18.64
C GLU A 71 -10.52 8.59 19.09
N TRP A 72 -9.61 7.87 18.42
CA TRP A 72 -9.22 6.50 18.78
C TRP A 72 -8.51 6.44 20.13
N LEU A 73 -7.59 7.36 20.41
CA LEU A 73 -6.90 7.42 21.71
C LEU A 73 -7.88 7.69 22.85
N ALA A 74 -8.81 8.65 22.68
CA ALA A 74 -9.85 8.91 23.66
C ALA A 74 -10.77 7.70 23.87
N TYR A 75 -11.09 6.96 22.81
CA TYR A 75 -11.84 5.71 22.92
C TYR A 75 -11.09 4.65 23.70
N PHE A 76 -9.78 4.46 23.46
CA PHE A 76 -8.99 3.50 24.22
C PHE A 76 -9.00 3.84 25.72
N ASP A 77 -8.77 5.10 26.08
CA ASP A 77 -8.81 5.55 27.46
C ASP A 77 -10.19 5.31 28.11
N ASP A 78 -11.29 5.65 27.42
CA ASP A 78 -12.66 5.42 27.91
C ASP A 78 -12.96 3.92 28.07
N SER A 79 -12.56 3.10 27.10
CA SER A 79 -12.81 1.65 27.08
C SER A 79 -12.21 0.89 28.25
N LEU A 80 -11.18 1.44 28.91
CA LEU A 80 -10.56 0.84 30.10
C LEU A 80 -11.52 0.83 31.30
N THR A 81 -12.47 1.76 31.35
CA THR A 81 -13.38 1.96 32.50
C THR A 81 -14.86 1.87 32.12
N ASN A 82 -15.19 2.07 30.84
CA ASN A 82 -16.53 2.03 30.30
C ASN A 82 -16.72 0.83 29.37
N PRO A 83 -17.39 -0.25 29.81
CA PRO A 83 -17.62 -1.43 28.96
C PRO A 83 -18.56 -1.15 27.78
N ASN A 84 -19.27 -0.02 27.79
CA ASN A 84 -20.16 0.41 26.71
C ASN A 84 -19.53 1.45 25.78
N ALA A 85 -18.23 1.73 25.93
CA ALA A 85 -17.50 2.61 25.03
C ALA A 85 -17.64 2.12 23.58
N LYS A 86 -17.97 3.02 22.67
CA LYS A 86 -18.14 2.69 21.25
C LYS A 86 -16.92 3.13 20.45
N PRO A 87 -16.34 2.26 19.62
CA PRO A 87 -15.21 2.64 18.79
C PRO A 87 -15.64 3.73 17.79
N PRO A 88 -14.79 4.73 17.53
CA PRO A 88 -15.07 5.73 16.51
C PRO A 88 -15.00 5.10 15.11
N LYS A 89 -15.58 5.78 14.13
CA LYS A 89 -15.41 5.38 12.73
C LYS A 89 -13.96 5.61 12.29
N THR A 90 -13.36 4.67 11.59
CA THR A 90 -11.98 4.80 11.08
C THR A 90 -11.94 5.66 9.83
N TYR A 91 -11.04 6.65 9.83
CA TYR A 91 -10.74 7.52 8.70
C TYR A 91 -9.25 7.44 8.36
N LEU A 92 -8.90 6.52 7.47
CA LEU A 92 -7.54 6.35 6.96
C LEU A 92 -7.07 7.58 6.18
N MET A 93 -5.77 7.85 6.24
CA MET A 93 -5.13 8.80 5.32
C MET A 93 -5.21 8.27 3.88
N ASN A 94 -5.29 9.18 2.91
CA ASN A 94 -5.12 8.83 1.50
C ASN A 94 -3.64 8.50 1.20
N LEU A 95 -3.36 7.91 0.04
CA LEU A 95 -1.99 7.55 -0.33
C LEU A 95 -1.01 8.74 -0.27
N PRO A 96 -1.32 9.94 -0.81
CA PRO A 96 -0.46 11.11 -0.67
C PRO A 96 -0.05 11.44 0.77
N ASP A 97 -0.98 11.39 1.71
CA ASP A 97 -0.71 11.72 3.10
C ASP A 97 0.00 10.59 3.84
N LEU A 98 -0.30 9.33 3.49
CA LEU A 98 0.47 8.16 3.93
C LEU A 98 1.94 8.25 3.49
N LEU A 99 2.19 8.60 2.23
CA LEU A 99 3.56 8.76 1.70
C LEU A 99 4.31 9.90 2.40
N LYS A 100 3.64 11.01 2.70
CA LYS A 100 4.24 12.09 3.52
C LYS A 100 4.54 11.63 4.95
N ALA A 101 3.69 10.76 5.52
CA ALA A 101 3.87 10.26 6.87
C ALA A 101 5.05 9.28 6.98
N VAL A 102 5.18 8.31 6.06
CA VAL A 102 6.28 7.33 6.09
C VAL A 102 7.66 7.98 5.93
N ARG A 103 7.75 9.12 5.24
CA ARG A 103 8.99 9.91 5.07
C ARG A 103 9.51 10.54 6.37
N LYS A 104 8.68 10.66 7.40
CA LYS A 104 9.10 11.33 8.65
C LYS A 104 10.07 10.44 9.43
N PRO A 105 11.06 11.03 10.14
CA PRO A 105 11.85 10.31 11.14
C PRO A 105 10.96 9.57 12.13
N TYR A 106 11.31 8.32 12.45
CA TYR A 106 10.60 7.49 13.41
C TYR A 106 9.13 7.23 13.04
N SER A 107 8.82 7.14 11.75
CA SER A 107 7.46 6.93 11.24
C SER A 107 6.93 5.51 11.40
N ALA A 108 7.79 4.51 11.56
CA ALA A 108 7.38 3.15 11.86
C ALA A 108 6.57 3.12 13.16
N GLY A 109 5.57 2.25 13.26
CA GLY A 109 4.72 2.18 14.44
C GLY A 109 5.47 1.85 15.75
N ASP A 110 6.64 1.22 15.68
CA ASP A 110 7.58 1.02 16.80
C ASP A 110 8.68 2.08 16.91
N ARG A 111 8.71 3.05 15.99
CA ARG A 111 9.72 4.09 15.88
C ARG A 111 11.13 3.56 15.61
N SER A 112 11.28 2.38 15.01
CA SER A 112 12.60 1.78 14.72
C SER A 112 13.36 2.50 13.59
N ASN A 113 12.67 3.16 12.66
CA ASN A 113 13.27 3.77 11.47
C ASN A 113 13.70 5.25 11.69
N VAL A 114 14.96 5.45 12.09
CA VAL A 114 15.49 6.78 12.46
C VAL A 114 15.29 7.84 11.38
N ALA A 115 15.59 7.54 10.11
CA ALA A 115 15.56 8.53 9.03
C ALA A 115 14.17 8.72 8.39
N GLY A 116 13.22 7.82 8.64
CA GLY A 116 12.03 7.68 7.79
C GLY A 116 12.31 6.82 6.55
N VAL A 117 11.30 6.68 5.69
CA VAL A 117 11.43 5.99 4.39
C VAL A 117 11.95 6.96 3.33
N ALA A 118 12.98 6.57 2.59
CA ALA A 118 13.65 7.37 1.59
C ALA A 118 12.79 7.54 0.34
N ILE A 119 11.99 8.60 0.33
CA ILE A 119 11.21 9.06 -0.82
C ILE A 119 11.57 10.52 -1.04
N SER A 120 12.16 10.82 -2.20
CA SER A 120 12.49 12.18 -2.61
C SER A 120 11.22 13.00 -2.91
N ASP A 121 11.33 14.33 -2.97
CA ASP A 121 10.20 15.18 -3.33
C ASP A 121 9.72 14.92 -4.77
N TYR A 122 10.65 14.61 -5.68
CA TYR A 122 10.32 14.24 -7.05
C TYR A 122 9.50 12.93 -7.11
N GLU A 123 9.95 11.89 -6.40
CA GLU A 123 9.21 10.62 -6.31
C GLU A 123 7.84 10.81 -5.65
N LEU A 124 7.75 11.65 -4.61
CA LEU A 124 6.47 11.95 -3.95
C LEU A 124 5.48 12.62 -4.92
N VAL A 125 5.91 13.65 -5.67
CA VAL A 125 5.07 14.31 -6.67
C VAL A 125 4.58 13.32 -7.71
N TRP A 126 5.46 12.43 -8.18
CA TRP A 126 5.09 11.45 -9.18
C TRP A 126 4.09 10.40 -8.66
N LEU A 127 4.26 9.94 -7.40
CA LEU A 127 3.31 9.04 -6.75
C LEU A 127 1.95 9.71 -6.45
N GLN A 128 1.94 11.02 -6.18
CA GLN A 128 0.71 11.80 -6.05
C GLN A 128 -0.05 11.85 -7.37
N ARG A 129 0.64 12.14 -8.47
CA ARG A 129 0.04 12.11 -9.82
C ARG A 129 -0.46 10.72 -10.16
N PHE A 130 0.26 9.66 -9.83
CA PHE A 130 -0.23 8.29 -10.01
C PHE A 130 -1.56 8.03 -9.27
N HIS A 131 -1.68 8.48 -8.02
CA HIS A 131 -2.91 8.37 -7.25
C HIS A 131 -4.07 9.14 -7.90
N GLU A 132 -3.83 10.40 -8.27
CA GLU A 132 -4.86 11.35 -8.73
C GLU A 132 -5.26 11.15 -10.18
N GLU A 133 -4.29 10.98 -11.07
CA GLU A 133 -4.47 10.98 -12.53
C GLU A 133 -4.67 9.58 -13.11
N ILE A 134 -4.16 8.53 -12.47
CA ILE A 134 -4.22 7.16 -13.02
C ILE A 134 -5.18 6.30 -12.20
N ARG A 135 -4.89 6.05 -10.92
CA ARG A 135 -5.70 5.13 -10.11
C ARG A 135 -7.13 5.63 -9.95
N ASN A 136 -7.32 6.90 -9.60
CA ASN A 136 -8.67 7.43 -9.39
C ASN A 136 -9.52 7.36 -10.66
N GLN A 137 -8.89 7.47 -11.83
CA GLN A 137 -9.59 7.29 -13.11
C GLN A 137 -10.10 5.85 -13.27
N PHE A 138 -9.31 4.85 -12.91
CA PHE A 138 -9.72 3.45 -13.01
C PHE A 138 -10.78 3.00 -11.98
N THR A 139 -10.91 3.70 -10.84
CA THR A 139 -11.83 3.33 -9.75
C THR A 139 -13.11 4.18 -9.69
N HIS A 140 -13.03 5.46 -10.08
CA HIS A 140 -14.14 6.41 -10.03
C HIS A 140 -14.46 6.92 -11.43
N PHE A 141 -14.83 6.01 -12.34
CA PHE A 141 -15.18 6.37 -13.71
C PHE A 141 -16.60 6.94 -13.78
N GLU A 142 -16.72 8.15 -14.32
CA GLU A 142 -18.01 8.69 -14.79
C GLU A 142 -18.34 8.10 -16.17
N PRO A 143 -19.59 8.16 -16.66
CA PRO A 143 -19.93 7.72 -18.01
C PRO A 143 -19.20 8.56 -19.08
N LYS A 144 -17.99 8.15 -19.46
CA LYS A 144 -17.16 8.79 -20.50
C LYS A 144 -16.20 7.80 -21.15
N SER A 145 -15.80 8.08 -22.38
CA SER A 145 -14.68 7.42 -23.05
C SER A 145 -13.42 8.28 -22.90
N TRP A 146 -12.29 7.66 -22.58
CA TRP A 146 -11.00 8.34 -22.42
C TRP A 146 -9.83 7.41 -22.73
N SER A 147 -8.66 8.01 -22.95
CA SER A 147 -7.39 7.31 -23.05
C SER A 147 -6.54 7.67 -21.83
N ILE A 148 -5.91 6.66 -21.23
CA ILE A 148 -5.04 6.82 -20.07
C ILE A 148 -3.61 6.54 -20.51
N GLU A 149 -2.70 7.44 -20.17
CA GLU A 149 -1.27 7.32 -20.43
C GLU A 149 -0.65 6.35 -19.41
N VAL A 150 0.02 5.31 -19.89
CA VAL A 150 0.53 4.19 -19.04
C VAL A 150 2.02 3.93 -19.21
N SER A 151 2.73 4.71 -20.04
CA SER A 151 4.16 4.48 -20.32
C SER A 151 5.06 4.71 -19.10
N GLY A 152 4.57 5.43 -18.08
CA GLY A 152 5.24 5.61 -16.79
C GLY A 152 5.01 4.49 -15.77
N ILE A 153 4.08 3.56 -16.00
CA ILE A 153 3.77 2.46 -15.07
C ILE A 153 4.97 1.52 -14.83
N PRO A 154 5.79 1.16 -15.84
CA PRO A 154 7.00 0.38 -15.63
C PRO A 154 7.92 0.97 -14.55
N GLN A 155 8.23 2.26 -14.65
CA GLN A 155 9.14 2.93 -13.73
C GLN A 155 8.47 3.19 -12.36
N LEU A 156 7.15 3.43 -12.32
CA LEU A 156 6.39 3.47 -11.06
C LEU A 156 6.43 2.11 -10.34
N THR A 157 6.37 1.01 -11.08
CA THR A 157 6.46 -0.34 -10.53
C THR A 157 7.82 -0.59 -9.87
N MET A 158 8.90 -0.14 -10.50
CA MET A 158 10.25 -0.21 -9.92
C MET A 158 10.38 0.65 -8.66
N LEU A 159 9.86 1.88 -8.69
CA LEU A 159 9.86 2.79 -7.54
C LEU A 159 9.06 2.18 -6.38
N ALA A 160 7.90 1.62 -6.65
CA ALA A 160 7.08 0.97 -5.64
C ALA A 160 7.79 -0.24 -5.03
N ALA A 161 8.42 -1.08 -5.86
CA ALA A 161 9.21 -2.21 -5.39
C ALA A 161 10.32 -1.78 -4.43
N ARG A 162 11.04 -0.69 -4.77
CA ARG A 162 12.08 -0.10 -3.92
C ARG A 162 11.53 0.34 -2.57
N ILE A 163 10.44 1.11 -2.56
CA ILE A 163 9.82 1.65 -1.35
C ILE A 163 9.31 0.52 -0.45
N ILE A 164 8.56 -0.44 -1.02
CA ILE A 164 8.01 -1.57 -0.25
C ILE A 164 9.15 -2.41 0.34
N ARG A 165 10.23 -2.62 -0.42
CA ARG A 165 11.40 -3.38 0.05
C ARG A 165 12.15 -2.68 1.19
N GLU A 166 12.28 -1.36 1.14
CA GLU A 166 12.86 -0.58 2.25
C GLU A 166 12.01 -0.68 3.52
N ILE A 167 10.68 -0.63 3.39
CA ILE A 167 9.75 -0.84 4.51
C ILE A 167 9.85 -2.28 5.04
N LEU A 168 9.95 -3.27 4.15
CA LEU A 168 10.16 -4.67 4.54
C LEU A 168 11.44 -4.83 5.38
N GLN A 169 12.52 -4.16 4.99
CA GLN A 169 13.79 -4.16 5.72
C GLN A 169 13.73 -3.43 7.06
N SER A 170 12.84 -2.44 7.21
CA SER A 170 12.57 -1.80 8.51
C SER A 170 11.92 -2.77 9.52
N GLY A 171 11.28 -3.84 9.04
CA GLY A 171 10.81 -4.97 9.85
C GLY A 171 9.44 -4.78 10.53
N TRP A 172 9.05 -3.55 10.86
CA TRP A 172 7.80 -3.29 11.59
C TRP A 172 6.52 -3.63 10.82
N ALA A 173 6.46 -3.26 9.54
CA ALA A 173 5.26 -3.40 8.72
C ALA A 173 4.78 -4.85 8.60
N PHE A 174 5.72 -5.81 8.59
CA PHE A 174 5.43 -7.22 8.44
C PHE A 174 5.77 -8.02 9.70
N ARG A 175 5.76 -7.39 10.88
CA ARG A 175 6.18 -7.97 12.17
C ARG A 175 5.50 -9.31 12.52
N HIS A 176 4.27 -9.53 12.06
CA HIS A 176 3.51 -10.76 12.30
C HIS A 176 3.65 -11.80 11.18
N MET A 177 4.31 -11.45 10.07
CA MET A 177 4.60 -12.37 8.98
C MET A 177 5.82 -13.23 9.33
N ASP A 178 5.73 -14.54 9.09
CA ASP A 178 6.82 -15.48 9.27
C ASP A 178 7.98 -15.24 8.27
N LEU A 179 9.14 -15.83 8.54
CA LEU A 179 10.35 -15.62 7.74
C LEU A 179 10.18 -16.11 6.29
N ALA A 180 9.55 -17.26 6.07
CA ALA A 180 9.40 -17.85 4.75
C ALA A 180 8.54 -16.95 3.84
N LYS A 181 7.44 -16.40 4.37
CA LYS A 181 6.59 -15.45 3.67
C LYS A 181 7.29 -14.12 3.40
N ARG A 182 8.12 -13.62 4.33
CA ARG A 182 8.93 -12.41 4.09
C ARG A 182 9.96 -12.61 2.98
N GLU A 183 10.62 -13.76 2.95
CA GLU A 183 11.55 -14.11 1.87
C GLU A 183 10.83 -14.24 0.53
N GLU A 184 9.62 -14.82 0.53
CA GLU A 184 8.76 -14.88 -0.65
C GLU A 184 8.36 -13.49 -1.14
N LEU A 185 7.96 -12.60 -0.22
CA LEU A 185 7.64 -11.22 -0.52
C LEU A 185 8.84 -10.48 -1.12
N ASP A 186 10.05 -10.63 -0.57
CA ASP A 186 11.27 -10.03 -1.15
C ASP A 186 11.55 -10.57 -2.55
N ARG A 187 11.39 -11.89 -2.78
CA ARG A 187 11.51 -12.46 -4.15
C ARG A 187 10.50 -11.85 -5.12
N HIS A 188 9.25 -11.67 -4.69
CA HIS A 188 8.24 -11.02 -5.53
C HIS A 188 8.56 -9.56 -5.82
N LEU A 189 9.10 -8.80 -4.85
CA LEU A 189 9.54 -7.43 -5.06
C LEU A 189 10.71 -7.34 -6.04
N GLN A 190 11.67 -8.27 -5.94
CA GLN A 190 12.77 -8.38 -6.90
C GLN A 190 12.28 -8.73 -8.31
N ALA A 191 11.30 -9.63 -8.42
CA ALA A 191 10.67 -9.96 -9.70
C ALA A 191 9.91 -8.75 -10.26
N MET A 192 9.20 -8.01 -9.42
CA MET A 192 8.43 -6.82 -9.79
C MET A 192 9.34 -5.72 -10.36
N ALA A 193 10.52 -5.52 -9.78
CA ALA A 193 11.52 -4.58 -10.28
C ALA A 193 12.18 -5.01 -11.62
N LYS A 194 11.99 -6.27 -12.04
CA LYS A 194 12.58 -6.86 -13.25
C LYS A 194 11.52 -7.30 -14.27
N ILE A 195 10.26 -6.88 -14.10
CA ILE A 195 9.22 -7.19 -15.07
C ILE A 195 9.69 -6.71 -16.45
N ASP A 196 9.65 -7.62 -17.40
CA ASP A 196 9.92 -7.27 -18.77
C ASP A 196 8.65 -6.77 -19.44
N TRP A 197 8.51 -5.45 -19.46
CA TRP A 197 7.40 -4.79 -20.12
C TRP A 197 7.53 -4.86 -21.66
N LEU A 198 8.74 -5.17 -22.18
CA LEU A 198 9.10 -5.07 -23.60
C LEU A 198 9.50 -6.42 -24.28
N ALA A 199 9.71 -7.54 -23.58
CA ALA A 199 9.97 -8.85 -24.21
C ALA A 199 8.75 -9.75 -24.45
N SER A 200 8.85 -10.47 -25.57
CA SER A 200 7.94 -11.44 -26.22
C SER A 200 7.06 -10.86 -27.33
N SER A 201 7.72 -10.45 -28.41
CA SER A 201 7.25 -10.67 -29.78
C SER A 201 7.46 -12.13 -30.18
#